data_AF-A0A662M2T2-F1
#
_entry.id   AF-A0A662M2T2-F1
#
_cell.length_a   1.000
_cell.length_b   1.000
_cell.length_c   1.000
_cell.angle_alpha   90.00
_cell.angle_beta   90.00
_cell.angle_gamma   90.00
#
_symmetry.space_group_name_H-M   'P 1'
#
loop_
_entity.id
_entity.type
_entity.pdbx_description
1 polymer ?
#
loop_
_entity_poly.entity_id
_entity_poly.type
_entity_poly.pdbx_seq_one_letter_code
_entity_poly.pdbx_strand_id
1 'polypeptide(L)' 'ADIAAEVEKLRSTVRIRSKDKTTFHCIVGKEDMDAEAIAENIETVLKSVEEKLERGRMNIKSAYVKTTMGSPVRVI' A
#
# COMPACT_ATOMS: atom_id res chain seq x y z
N ALA A 1 0.82 21.63 20.19
CA ALA A 1 0.44 20.55 19.27
C ALA A 1 0.14 19.31 20.10
N ASP A 2 -0.98 18.65 19.86
CA ASP A 2 -1.34 17.42 20.57
C ASP A 2 -0.49 16.25 20.05
N ILE A 3 0.52 15.86 20.83
CA ILE A 3 1.50 14.84 20.46
C ILE A 3 0.83 13.46 20.37
N ALA A 4 -0.19 13.20 21.19
CA ALA A 4 -0.87 11.91 21.21
C ALA A 4 -1.60 11.64 19.90
N ALA A 5 -2.28 12.66 19.35
CA ALA A 5 -2.98 12.55 18.07
C ALA A 5 -2.02 12.26 16.90
N GLU A 6 -0.82 12.84 16.91
CA GLU A 6 0.17 12.62 15.85
C GLU A 6 0.77 11.21 15.91
N VAL A 7 1.01 10.69 17.12
CA VAL A 7 1.50 9.32 17.32
C VAL A 7 0.52 8.30 16.78
N GLU A 8 -0.79 8.48 17.04
CA GLU A 8 -1.82 7.57 16.52
C GLU A 8 -1.89 7.56 15.00
N LYS A 9 -1.75 8.73 14.34
CA LYS A 9 -1.68 8.80 12.87
C LYS A 9 -0.46 8.08 12.31
N LEU A 10 0.69 8.21 12.96
CA LEU A 10 1.91 7.54 12.51
C LEU A 10 1.82 6.03 12.69
N ARG A 11 1.07 5.53 13.68
CA ARG A 11 0.84 4.10 13.89
C ARG A 11 0.01 3.45 12.78
N SER A 12 -0.94 4.18 12.19
CA SER A 12 -1.77 3.69 11.07
C SER A 12 -1.15 3.94 9.70
N THR A 13 0.01 4.60 9.62
CA THR A 13 0.66 4.95 8.36
C THR A 13 1.71 3.92 7.95
N VAL A 14 1.71 3.54 6.66
CA VAL A 14 2.75 2.69 6.07
C VAL A 14 3.69 3.51 5.21
N ARG A 15 4.99 3.36 5.42
CA ARG A 15 6.02 4.09 4.67
C ARG A 15 6.42 3.34 3.40
N ILE A 16 6.09 3.90 2.24
CA ILE A 16 6.50 3.38 0.93
C ILE A 16 7.86 3.95 0.56
N ARG A 17 8.79 3.08 0.14
CA ARG A 17 10.12 3.48 -0.35
C ARG A 17 10.56 2.60 -1.51
N SER A 18 10.76 3.21 -2.66
CA SER A 18 11.50 2.63 -3.78
C SER A 18 12.96 3.01 -3.57
N LYS A 19 13.79 2.06 -3.09
CA LYS A 19 15.24 2.29 -2.94
C LYS A 19 15.90 2.15 -4.32
N ASP A 20 16.60 1.04 -4.53
CA ASP A 20 17.40 0.78 -5.72
C ASP A 20 16.61 0.13 -6.85
N LYS A 21 15.37 -0.30 -6.56
CA LYS A 21 14.49 -1.02 -7.49
C LYS A 21 13.26 -0.17 -7.80
N THR A 22 12.75 -0.31 -9.02
CA THR A 22 11.47 0.25 -9.48
C THR A 22 10.25 -0.52 -8.96
N THR A 23 10.41 -1.25 -7.84
CA THR A 23 9.36 -1.98 -7.15
C THR A 23 9.29 -1.54 -5.70
N PHE A 24 8.10 -1.58 -5.12
CA PHE A 24 7.88 -1.35 -3.71
C PHE A 24 6.95 -2.44 -3.16
N HIS A 25 7.05 -2.67 -1.87
CA HIS A 25 6.23 -3.62 -1.14
C HIS A 25 5.72 -2.92 0.11
N CYS A 26 4.44 -3.11 0.42
CA CYS A 26 3.80 -2.52 1.58
C CYS A 26 2.82 -3.52 2.19
N ILE A 27 2.52 -3.33 3.46
CA ILE A 27 1.49 -4.08 4.18
C ILE A 27 0.20 -3.28 4.03
N VAL A 28 -0.89 -3.95 3.64
CA VAL A 28 -2.20 -3.32 3.38
C VAL A 28 -3.27 -3.73 4.40
N GLY A 29 -2.97 -4.73 5.24
CA GLY A 29 -3.89 -5.25 6.24
C GLY A 29 -3.39 -6.54 6.86
N LYS A 30 -4.27 -7.20 7.60
CA LYS A 30 -4.05 -8.53 8.16
C LYS A 30 -5.14 -9.50 7.67
N GLU A 31 -4.93 -10.79 7.85
CA GLU A 31 -5.85 -11.85 7.39
C GLU A 31 -7.17 -11.86 8.17
N ASP A 32 -7.14 -11.37 9.41
CA ASP A 32 -8.28 -11.20 10.32
C ASP A 32 -9.17 -9.99 9.97
N MET A 33 -8.79 -9.17 8.99
CA MET A 33 -9.60 -8.04 8.52
C MET A 33 -10.57 -8.47 7.41
N ASP A 34 -11.68 -7.74 7.31
CA ASP A 34 -12.63 -7.95 6.23
C ASP A 34 -12.03 -7.63 4.84
N ALA A 35 -12.44 -8.40 3.84
CA ALA A 35 -11.89 -8.28 2.49
C ALA A 35 -12.20 -6.92 1.85
N GLU A 36 -13.35 -6.31 2.15
CA GLU A 36 -13.73 -5.00 1.61
C GLU A 36 -12.81 -3.91 2.16
N ALA A 37 -12.53 -3.94 3.47
CA ALA A 37 -11.60 -3.00 4.11
C ALA A 37 -10.17 -3.14 3.57
N ILE A 38 -9.71 -4.36 3.27
CA ILE A 38 -8.40 -4.58 2.64
C ILE A 38 -8.37 -3.99 1.22
N ALA A 39 -9.45 -4.15 0.45
CA ALA A 39 -9.56 -3.58 -0.89
C ALA A 39 -9.50 -2.05 -0.86
N GLU A 40 -10.21 -1.40 0.07
CA GLU A 40 -10.16 0.05 0.26
C GLU A 40 -8.75 0.55 0.60
N ASN A 41 -8.03 -0.18 1.46
CA ASN A 41 -6.65 0.14 1.79
C ASN A 41 -5.73 0.03 0.56
N ILE A 42 -5.91 -1.03 -0.25
CA ILE A 42 -5.14 -1.21 -1.49
C ILE A 42 -5.40 -0.06 -2.46
N GLU A 43 -6.66 0.34 -2.66
CA GLU A 43 -7.00 1.48 -3.51
C GLU A 43 -6.36 2.78 -3.01
N THR A 44 -6.40 3.02 -1.70
CA THR A 44 -5.80 4.20 -1.08
C THR A 44 -4.29 4.25 -1.32
N VAL A 45 -3.61 3.11 -1.18
CA VAL A 45 -2.18 3.00 -1.48
C VAL A 45 -1.91 3.25 -2.96
N LEU A 46 -2.67 2.63 -3.87
CA LEU A 46 -2.51 2.82 -5.31
C LEU A 46 -2.69 4.29 -5.72
N LYS A 47 -3.74 4.96 -5.23
CA LYS A 47 -3.97 6.40 -5.48
C LYS A 47 -2.79 7.25 -4.99
N SER A 48 -2.29 7.00 -3.78
CA SER A 48 -1.16 7.74 -3.21
C SER A 48 0.15 7.57 -4.00
N VAL A 49 0.32 6.42 -4.65
CA VAL A 49 1.48 6.14 -5.52
C VAL A 49 1.29 6.79 -6.89
N GLU A 50 0.10 6.70 -7.46
CA GLU A 50 -0.25 7.34 -8.74
C GLU A 50 -0.01 8.86 -8.69
N GLU A 51 -0.38 9.52 -7.58
CA GLU A 51 -0.16 10.97 -7.39
C GLU A 51 1.32 11.36 -7.34
N LYS A 52 2.19 10.46 -6.87
CA LYS A 52 3.64 10.72 -6.76
C LYS A 52 4.40 10.41 -8.04
N LEU A 53 3.82 9.66 -8.97
CA LEU A 53 4.46 9.27 -10.23
C LEU A 53 4.09 10.26 -11.33
N GLU A 54 5.09 10.77 -12.05
CA GLU A 54 4.90 11.77 -13.14
C GLU A 54 3.94 11.31 -14.24
N ARG A 55 3.84 9.99 -14.48
CA ARG A 55 2.92 9.39 -15.46
C ARG A 55 1.85 8.50 -14.82
N GLY A 56 1.66 8.61 -13.50
CA GLY A 56 0.65 7.88 -12.73
C GLY A 56 0.56 6.40 -13.07
N ARG A 57 -0.64 5.96 -13.46
CA ARG A 57 -0.97 4.55 -13.81
C ARG A 57 -0.12 3.98 -14.94
N MET A 58 0.32 4.78 -15.89
CA MET A 58 1.12 4.27 -17.03
C MET A 58 2.51 3.78 -16.60
N ASN A 59 3.00 4.19 -15.43
CA ASN A 59 4.26 3.71 -14.86
C ASN A 59 4.10 2.43 -14.03
N ILE A 60 2.88 1.95 -13.79
CA ILE A 60 2.60 0.74 -13.02
C ILE A 60 2.40 -0.44 -13.98
N LYS A 61 3.42 -1.29 -14.11
CA LYS A 61 3.36 -2.46 -15.01
C LYS A 61 2.45 -3.58 -14.49
N SER A 62 2.48 -3.81 -13.18
CA SER A 62 1.75 -4.92 -12.56
C SER A 62 1.64 -4.72 -11.05
N ALA A 63 0.54 -5.18 -10.47
CA ALA A 63 0.33 -5.19 -9.02
C ALA A 63 0.01 -6.62 -8.56
N TYR A 64 0.62 -7.02 -7.44
CA TYR A 64 0.42 -8.34 -6.84
C TYR A 64 0.05 -8.20 -5.38
N VAL A 65 -0.90 -9.03 -4.94
CA VAL A 65 -1.30 -9.15 -3.54
C VAL A 65 -1.04 -10.59 -3.10
N LYS A 66 -0.48 -10.74 -1.91
CA LYS A 66 -0.25 -12.03 -1.28
C LYS A 66 -0.43 -11.92 0.23
N THR A 67 -0.75 -13.05 0.86
CA THR A 67 -0.53 -13.19 2.29
C THR A 67 0.96 -13.39 2.57
N THR A 68 1.38 -13.27 3.84
CA THR A 68 2.80 -13.39 4.22
C THR A 68 3.43 -14.66 3.66
N MET A 69 2.71 -15.78 3.73
CA MET A 69 3.18 -17.11 3.30
C MET A 69 2.52 -17.65 2.02
N GLY A 70 1.48 -16.99 1.50
CA GLY A 70 0.74 -17.47 0.34
C GLY A 70 1.37 -17.10 -1.00
N SER A 71 0.92 -17.79 -2.05
CA SER A 71 1.27 -17.47 -3.43
C SER A 71 0.69 -16.11 -3.85
N PRO A 72 1.42 -15.33 -4.68
CA PRO A 72 0.94 -14.04 -5.13
C PRO A 72 -0.13 -14.16 -6.21
N VAL A 73 -1.18 -13.34 -6.08
CA VAL A 73 -2.23 -13.16 -7.07
C VAL A 73 -2.05 -11.81 -7.75
N ARG A 74 -2.16 -11.80 -9.08
CA ARG A 74 -2.05 -10.59 -9.88
C ARG A 74 -3.38 -9.84 -9.87
N VAL A 75 -3.32 -8.54 -9.60
CA VAL A 75 -4.48 -7.65 -9.55
C VAL A 75 -4.52 -6.72 -10.77
N ILE A 76 -3.34 -6.33 -11.29
CA ILE A 76 -3.13 -5.50 -12.50
C ILE A 76 -2.02 -6.13 -13.33
#